data_AF-A0AAV2NFN3-F1
#
_entry.id   AF-A0AAV2NFN3-F1
#
_cell.length_a   1.000
_cell.length_b   1.000
_cell.length_c   1.000
_cell.angle_alpha   90.00
_cell.angle_beta   90.00
_cell.angle_gamma   90.00
#
_symmetry.space_group_name_H-M   'P 1'
#
loop_
_entity.id
_entity.type
_entity.pdbx_description
1 polymer ?
#
loop_
_entity_poly.entity_id
_entity_poly.type
_entity_poly.pdbx_seq_one_letter_code
_entity_poly.pdbx_strand_id
1 'polypeptide(L)'
;MNPKRRRVSSRNARGCKSARYTLDTMPPEVLGIILRMLSLHDVACTVRLISRRCFDIAATVLNSEFLIAGTKLEIAIKRTESLMNSVKTDVELFEHSTIFNALELIRFQYQMLRAVTWRYTHPRSRDSPTSCFYGGRVLDNLNCLLQTVLNPGRVSTNVFNYVDLQIFTRSCENFMDHFEKITERRMNRSALVSGCKIVDVLDCLGEGRQLLSFRTSSRTGNPMISMQLKYVLRRAWFTCLRVPNSNNEHCWRDRQRYMYLRLRRLVGSFNKHLFHKLHYERKLVLRTTPSSLTSRKPPPASTYSGYGEYGGQFFYYGNMSKYAYENKFKYARSGNVENTGGEFEEEANRPHRFDLVIGVQLRCSPDLAPLSTRTSLKVDDLEDRGADSRQELYLKLSTRCTASKANRLPGDFTWEVRGPRVKHSQCR
;
A
#
# COMPACT_ATOMS: atom_id res chain seq x y z
N MET A 1 -20.74 -83.65 -7.37
CA MET A 1 -19.66 -84.14 -6.48
C MET A 1 -18.35 -83.47 -6.87
N ASN A 2 -17.63 -82.92 -5.88
CA ASN A 2 -16.35 -82.21 -6.00
C ASN A 2 -15.18 -83.12 -6.45
N PRO A 3 -14.06 -82.54 -6.90
CA PRO A 3 -12.94 -82.48 -5.95
C PRO A 3 -12.31 -81.09 -5.78
N LYS A 4 -11.93 -80.86 -4.52
CA LYS A 4 -11.32 -79.67 -3.93
C LYS A 4 -9.96 -79.35 -4.57
N ARG A 5 -9.78 -78.13 -5.11
CA ARG A 5 -8.44 -77.54 -5.26
C ARG A 5 -8.12 -76.65 -4.05
N ARG A 6 -7.11 -77.12 -3.30
CA ARG A 6 -6.49 -76.50 -2.12
C ARG A 6 -6.11 -75.04 -2.38
N ARG A 7 -6.53 -74.15 -1.49
CA ARG A 7 -5.85 -72.87 -1.23
C ARG A 7 -4.44 -73.18 -0.74
N VAL A 8 -3.43 -72.78 -1.51
CA VAL A 8 -2.08 -72.59 -0.98
C VAL A 8 -1.90 -71.10 -0.77
N SER A 9 -1.94 -70.73 0.51
CA SER A 9 -1.48 -69.44 1.01
C SER A 9 0.04 -69.37 0.83
N SER A 10 0.54 -68.58 -0.11
CA SER A 10 1.90 -68.05 -0.02
C SER A 10 1.85 -66.67 0.65
N ARG A 11 1.96 -66.70 1.98
CA ARG A 11 2.51 -65.58 2.73
C ARG A 11 3.94 -65.34 2.27
N ASN A 12 4.35 -64.08 2.35
CA ASN A 12 5.72 -63.58 2.36
C ASN A 12 6.33 -63.22 0.99
N ALA A 13 5.75 -62.20 0.36
CA ALA A 13 6.58 -61.08 -0.07
C ALA A 13 6.11 -59.84 0.70
N ARG A 14 6.63 -59.65 1.92
CA ARG A 14 6.76 -58.31 2.49
C ARG A 14 7.74 -57.57 1.57
N GLY A 15 7.22 -57.06 0.46
CA GLY A 15 7.87 -55.97 -0.24
C GLY A 15 8.01 -54.86 0.78
N CYS A 16 9.24 -54.64 1.23
CA CYS A 16 9.62 -53.46 1.97
C CYS A 16 9.18 -52.30 1.07
N LYS A 17 8.02 -51.69 1.35
CA LYS A 17 7.65 -50.43 0.75
C LYS A 17 8.72 -49.48 1.23
N SER A 18 9.75 -49.26 0.40
CA SER A 18 10.64 -48.13 0.55
C SER A 18 9.73 -46.94 0.71
N ALA A 19 9.60 -46.46 1.95
CA ALA A 19 8.93 -45.20 2.22
C ALA A 19 9.78 -44.18 1.47
N ARG A 20 9.36 -43.81 0.25
CA ARG A 20 10.01 -42.73 -0.47
C ARG A 20 9.75 -41.49 0.36
N TYR A 21 10.74 -41.10 1.14
CA TYR A 21 10.73 -39.86 1.89
C TYR A 21 10.78 -38.73 0.86
N THR A 22 9.61 -38.23 0.47
CA THR A 22 9.47 -37.06 -0.39
C THR A 22 9.34 -35.81 0.47
N LEU A 23 9.53 -34.63 -0.13
CA LEU A 23 9.24 -33.35 0.53
C LEU A 23 7.82 -33.33 1.13
N ASP A 24 6.87 -34.01 0.48
CA ASP A 24 5.47 -34.14 0.91
C ASP A 24 5.27 -35.06 2.12
N THR A 25 6.32 -35.68 2.67
CA THR A 25 6.26 -36.51 3.89
C THR A 25 6.92 -35.85 5.11
N MET A 26 7.74 -34.81 4.92
CA MET A 26 8.37 -34.09 6.03
C MET A 26 7.33 -33.34 6.88
N PRO A 27 7.52 -33.17 8.19
CA PRO A 27 6.68 -32.27 9.00
C PRO A 27 6.68 -30.83 8.44
N PRO A 28 5.53 -30.13 8.46
CA PRO A 28 5.43 -28.78 7.88
C PRO A 28 6.36 -27.76 8.56
N GLU A 29 6.65 -27.94 9.85
CA GLU A 29 7.58 -27.11 10.62
C GLU A 29 9.02 -27.26 10.10
N VAL A 30 9.45 -28.50 9.86
CA VAL A 30 10.80 -28.81 9.33
C VAL A 30 10.95 -28.24 7.93
N LEU A 31 9.96 -28.46 7.06
CA LEU A 31 9.97 -27.88 5.73
C LEU A 31 9.98 -26.35 5.81
N GLY A 32 9.18 -25.74 6.70
CA GLY A 32 9.19 -24.30 6.93
C GLY A 32 10.56 -23.74 7.33
N ILE A 33 11.31 -24.44 8.20
CA ILE A 33 12.69 -24.08 8.56
C ILE A 33 13.60 -24.13 7.33
N ILE A 34 13.53 -25.20 6.54
CA ILE A 34 14.32 -25.34 5.31
C ILE A 34 14.02 -24.19 4.35
N LEU A 35 12.75 -23.86 4.15
CA LEU A 35 12.36 -22.77 3.23
C LEU A 35 12.88 -21.41 3.68
N ARG A 36 13.02 -21.17 5.00
CA ARG A 36 13.61 -19.93 5.53
C ARG A 36 15.11 -19.82 5.30
N MET A 37 15.79 -20.92 4.94
CA MET A 37 17.20 -20.92 4.57
C MET A 37 17.43 -20.61 3.09
N LEU A 38 16.37 -20.63 2.27
CA LEU A 38 16.43 -20.31 0.85
C LEU A 38 16.19 -18.81 0.62
N SER A 39 16.54 -18.33 -0.59
CA SER A 39 16.07 -17.00 -1.01
C SER A 39 14.54 -16.98 -1.07
N LEU A 40 13.93 -15.87 -0.67
CA LEU A 40 12.47 -15.75 -0.69
C LEU A 40 11.96 -15.74 -2.13
N HIS A 41 12.79 -15.33 -3.10
CA HIS A 41 12.54 -15.49 -4.52
C HIS A 41 12.38 -16.96 -4.93
N ASP A 42 13.28 -17.85 -4.53
CA ASP A 42 13.20 -19.28 -4.86
C ASP A 42 12.00 -19.94 -4.18
N VAL A 43 11.71 -19.56 -2.93
CA VAL A 43 10.50 -20.01 -2.23
C VAL A 43 9.25 -19.61 -3.02
N ALA A 44 9.19 -18.37 -3.51
CA ALA A 44 8.03 -17.82 -4.21
C ALA A 44 7.87 -18.33 -5.65
N CYS A 45 8.95 -18.54 -6.38
CA CYS A 45 8.94 -18.86 -7.81
C CYS A 45 9.11 -20.34 -8.10
N THR A 46 9.76 -21.09 -7.22
CA THR A 46 10.07 -22.50 -7.43
C THR A 46 9.25 -23.36 -6.47
N VAL A 47 9.53 -23.26 -5.17
CA VAL A 47 8.96 -24.18 -4.16
C VAL A 47 7.43 -24.09 -4.10
N ARG A 48 6.89 -22.86 -4.07
CA ARG A 48 5.45 -22.61 -4.03
C ARG A 48 4.68 -23.27 -5.17
N LEU A 49 5.32 -23.56 -6.31
CA LEU A 49 4.68 -24.12 -7.50
C LEU A 49 4.74 -25.66 -7.58
N ILE A 50 5.44 -26.33 -6.65
CA ILE A 50 5.68 -27.79 -6.71
C ILE A 50 4.43 -28.59 -6.35
N SER A 51 3.82 -28.30 -5.21
CA SER A 51 2.65 -29.02 -4.70
C SER A 51 1.76 -28.08 -3.87
N ARG A 52 0.51 -28.47 -3.62
CA ARG A 52 -0.40 -27.70 -2.74
C ARG A 52 0.18 -27.56 -1.33
N ARG A 53 0.82 -28.62 -0.83
CA ARG A 53 1.48 -28.59 0.48
C ARG A 53 2.64 -27.60 0.51
N CYS A 54 3.49 -27.60 -0.51
CA CYS A 54 4.56 -26.61 -0.64
C CYS A 54 4.00 -25.19 -0.78
N PHE A 55 2.87 -25.00 -1.48
CA PHE A 55 2.18 -23.72 -1.55
C PHE A 55 1.77 -23.20 -0.17
N ASP A 56 1.09 -24.02 0.64
CA ASP A 56 0.57 -23.62 1.95
C ASP A 56 1.70 -23.22 2.93
N ILE A 57 2.79 -24.00 2.93
CA ILE A 57 3.97 -23.74 3.77
C ILE A 57 4.73 -22.51 3.25
N ALA A 58 4.96 -22.39 1.94
CA ALA A 58 5.60 -21.23 1.33
C ALA A 58 4.78 -19.94 1.57
N ALA A 59 3.45 -20.01 1.50
CA ALA A 59 2.56 -18.91 1.82
C ALA A 59 2.74 -18.45 3.27
N THR A 60 2.81 -19.40 4.21
CA THR A 60 3.06 -19.10 5.62
C THR A 60 4.42 -18.42 5.81
N VAL A 61 5.48 -18.96 5.21
CA VAL A 61 6.82 -18.37 5.28
C VAL A 61 6.84 -16.96 4.69
N LEU A 62 6.42 -16.79 3.44
CA LEU A 62 6.48 -15.50 2.73
C LEU A 62 5.60 -14.43 3.37
N ASN A 63 4.40 -14.78 3.81
CA ASN A 63 3.51 -13.85 4.49
C ASN A 63 4.09 -13.43 5.85
N SER A 64 4.66 -14.38 6.61
CA SER A 64 5.31 -14.08 7.89
C SER A 64 6.54 -13.20 7.72
N GLU A 65 7.40 -13.48 6.73
CA GLU A 65 8.58 -12.68 6.43
C GLU A 65 8.21 -11.26 6.00
N PHE A 66 7.12 -11.08 5.25
CA PHE A 66 6.63 -9.75 4.90
C PHE A 66 6.22 -8.92 6.14
N LEU A 67 5.63 -9.54 7.17
CA LEU A 67 5.33 -8.84 8.43
C LEU A 67 6.58 -8.56 9.25
N ILE A 68 7.48 -9.55 9.36
CA ILE A 68 8.75 -9.42 10.10
C ILE A 68 9.60 -8.30 9.49
N ALA A 69 9.68 -8.21 8.16
CA ALA A 69 10.40 -7.14 7.48
C ALA A 69 9.84 -5.74 7.82
N GLY A 70 8.52 -5.62 7.99
CA GLY A 70 7.89 -4.38 8.47
C GLY A 70 8.34 -4.01 9.87
N THR A 71 8.39 -4.97 10.80
CA THR A 71 8.89 -4.74 12.17
C THR A 71 10.37 -4.34 12.16
N LYS A 72 11.21 -5.03 11.38
CA LYS A 72 12.63 -4.70 11.20
C LYS A 72 12.83 -3.28 10.66
N LEU A 73 12.00 -2.86 9.71
CA LEU A 73 12.02 -1.52 9.16
C LEU A 73 11.70 -0.44 10.19
N GLU A 74 10.65 -0.63 11.00
CA GLU A 74 10.32 0.33 12.06
C GLU A 74 11.40 0.39 13.14
N ILE A 75 12.04 -0.74 13.46
CA ILE A 75 13.21 -0.77 14.36
C ILE A 75 14.38 0.01 13.74
N ALA A 76 14.68 -0.20 12.46
CA ALA A 76 15.75 0.51 11.76
C ALA A 76 15.53 2.02 11.77
N ILE A 77 14.31 2.48 11.50
CA ILE A 77 13.94 3.90 11.54
C ILE A 77 14.17 4.49 12.94
N LYS A 78 13.62 3.86 13.98
CA LYS A 78 13.78 4.33 15.37
C LYS A 78 15.25 4.37 15.80
N ARG A 79 16.03 3.35 15.42
CA ARG A 79 17.45 3.30 15.71
C ARG A 79 18.20 4.44 15.02
N THR A 80 17.97 4.66 13.73
CA THR A 80 18.61 5.75 12.98
C THR A 80 18.21 7.12 13.53
N GLU A 81 16.94 7.32 13.90
CA GLU A 81 16.47 8.56 14.54
C GLU A 81 17.16 8.80 15.89
N SER A 82 17.28 7.77 16.73
CA SER A 82 18.03 7.85 17.98
C SER A 82 19.51 8.18 17.76
N LEU A 83 20.14 7.59 16.74
CA LEU A 83 21.54 7.86 16.39
C LEU A 83 21.71 9.33 15.99
N MET A 84 20.86 9.85 15.10
CA MET A 84 20.88 11.26 14.68
C MET A 84 20.82 12.23 15.87
N ASN A 85 20.05 11.90 16.92
CA ASN A 85 19.93 12.74 18.12
C ASN A 85 21.15 12.67 19.06
N SER A 86 22.01 11.65 18.90
CA SER A 86 23.14 11.37 19.80
C SER A 86 24.52 11.72 19.21
N VAL A 87 24.56 12.05 17.93
CA VAL A 87 25.79 12.28 17.16
C VAL A 87 26.45 13.60 17.54
N LYS A 88 27.79 13.60 17.60
CA LYS A 88 28.60 14.77 17.94
C LYS A 88 29.23 15.46 16.73
N THR A 89 29.34 14.77 15.59
CA THR A 89 30.01 15.28 14.39
C THR A 89 29.02 15.56 13.25
N ASP A 90 29.25 16.64 12.50
CA ASP A 90 28.40 17.01 11.36
C ASP A 90 28.42 15.94 10.25
N VAL A 91 29.55 15.23 10.10
CA VAL A 91 29.72 14.17 9.09
C VAL A 91 28.83 12.97 9.39
N GLU A 92 28.87 12.44 10.61
CA GLU A 92 28.01 11.33 11.03
C GLU A 92 26.53 11.72 10.98
N LEU A 93 26.20 12.97 11.32
CA LEU A 93 24.83 13.47 11.27
C LEU A 93 24.31 13.49 9.83
N PHE A 94 25.15 13.91 8.88
CA PHE A 94 24.85 13.87 7.46
C PHE A 94 24.65 12.44 6.93
N GLU A 95 25.49 11.49 7.34
CA GLU A 95 25.36 10.07 6.98
C GLU A 95 24.06 9.46 7.51
N HIS A 96 23.78 9.63 8.81
CA HIS A 96 22.55 9.12 9.41
C HIS A 96 21.30 9.76 8.83
N SER A 97 21.32 11.06 8.52
CA SER A 97 20.24 11.75 7.81
C SER A 97 20.00 11.17 6.41
N THR A 98 21.08 10.80 5.72
CA THR A 98 21.04 10.18 4.39
C THR A 98 20.39 8.79 4.45
N ILE A 99 20.75 7.98 5.45
CA ILE A 99 20.12 6.68 5.73
C ILE A 99 18.66 6.86 6.12
N PHE A 100 18.34 7.83 6.98
CA PHE A 100 16.96 8.11 7.39
C PHE A 100 16.06 8.46 6.21
N ASN A 101 16.55 9.32 5.29
CA ASN A 101 15.85 9.65 4.04
C ASN A 101 15.52 8.37 3.23
N ALA A 102 16.47 7.44 3.13
CA ALA A 102 16.26 6.20 2.41
C ALA A 102 15.23 5.29 3.10
N LEU A 103 15.29 5.18 4.44
CA LEU A 103 14.33 4.43 5.22
C LEU A 103 12.90 4.99 5.10
N GLU A 104 12.73 6.31 5.01
CA GLU A 104 11.42 6.94 4.75
C GLU A 104 10.83 6.48 3.40
N LEU A 105 11.66 6.38 2.35
CA LEU A 105 11.23 5.85 1.05
C LEU A 105 10.88 4.36 1.12
N ILE A 106 11.70 3.57 1.81
CA ILE A 106 11.43 2.14 2.01
C ILE A 106 10.11 1.96 2.76
N ARG A 107 9.89 2.73 3.83
CA ARG A 107 8.66 2.72 4.63
C ARG A 107 7.45 3.01 3.78
N PHE A 108 7.51 4.04 2.95
CA PHE A 108 6.43 4.37 2.05
C PHE A 108 6.10 3.23 1.07
N GLN A 109 7.13 2.65 0.41
CA GLN A 109 6.92 1.53 -0.52
C GLN A 109 6.35 0.30 0.18
N TYR A 110 6.87 -0.02 1.37
CA TYR A 110 6.37 -1.11 2.21
C TYR A 110 4.91 -0.91 2.61
N GLN A 111 4.54 0.29 3.08
CA GLN A 111 3.16 0.64 3.44
C GLN A 111 2.23 0.50 2.24
N MET A 112 2.65 0.96 1.06
CA MET A 112 1.85 0.84 -0.16
C MET A 112 1.68 -0.64 -0.57
N LEU A 113 2.76 -1.44 -0.56
CA LEU A 113 2.69 -2.89 -0.79
C LEU A 113 1.72 -3.57 0.17
N ARG A 114 1.79 -3.19 1.45
CA ARG A 114 0.92 -3.72 2.49
C ARG A 114 -0.53 -3.33 2.19
N ALA A 115 -0.82 -2.06 1.92
CA ALA A 115 -2.16 -1.59 1.53
C ALA A 115 -2.74 -2.33 0.31
N VAL A 116 -1.90 -2.68 -0.67
CA VAL A 116 -2.30 -3.41 -1.89
C VAL A 116 -2.63 -4.88 -1.61
N THR A 117 -1.87 -5.54 -0.73
CA THR A 117 -1.86 -7.01 -0.62
C THR A 117 -2.49 -7.57 0.65
N TRP A 118 -2.50 -6.83 1.75
CA TRP A 118 -2.73 -7.40 3.09
C TRP A 118 -4.07 -8.14 3.22
N ARG A 119 -5.13 -7.67 2.54
CA ARG A 119 -6.45 -8.29 2.56
C ARG A 119 -6.46 -9.71 2.00
N TYR A 120 -5.52 -9.98 1.11
CA TYR A 120 -5.36 -11.24 0.43
C TYR A 120 -4.35 -12.14 1.13
N THR A 121 -3.27 -11.56 1.66
CA THR A 121 -2.19 -12.31 2.30
C THR A 121 -2.41 -12.57 3.78
N HIS A 122 -3.28 -11.78 4.42
CA HIS A 122 -3.58 -11.87 5.85
C HIS A 122 -5.08 -11.62 6.10
N PRO A 123 -5.97 -12.46 5.53
CA PRO A 123 -7.40 -12.29 5.73
C PRO A 123 -7.78 -12.41 7.22
N ARG A 124 -8.82 -11.71 7.65
CA ARG A 124 -9.30 -11.75 9.04
C ARG A 124 -10.15 -12.98 9.35
N SER A 125 -10.85 -13.53 8.37
CA SER A 125 -11.66 -14.75 8.53
C SER A 125 -10.81 -15.98 8.25
N ARG A 126 -10.86 -16.98 9.15
CA ARG A 126 -10.16 -18.27 8.98
C ARG A 126 -10.63 -19.04 7.75
N ASP A 127 -11.85 -18.80 7.28
CA ASP A 127 -12.44 -19.47 6.12
C ASP A 127 -12.07 -18.80 4.79
N SER A 128 -11.42 -17.63 4.84
CA SER A 128 -11.00 -16.91 3.64
C SER A 128 -9.68 -17.49 3.12
N PRO A 129 -9.58 -17.80 1.80
CA PRO A 129 -8.37 -18.36 1.23
C PRO A 129 -7.22 -17.36 1.36
N THR A 130 -6.21 -17.73 2.14
CA THR A 130 -4.98 -16.95 2.29
C THR A 130 -4.18 -17.04 0.99
N SER A 131 -3.96 -15.90 0.36
CA SER A 131 -3.07 -15.78 -0.79
C SER A 131 -1.62 -15.69 -0.32
N CYS A 132 -0.71 -16.21 -1.14
CA CYS A 132 0.72 -16.05 -0.88
C CYS A 132 1.22 -14.68 -1.39
N PHE A 133 2.02 -13.98 -0.59
CA PHE A 133 2.86 -12.88 -1.07
C PHE A 133 4.00 -13.44 -1.94
N TYR A 134 3.74 -13.62 -3.24
CA TYR A 134 4.70 -14.22 -4.18
C TYR A 134 5.77 -13.22 -4.68
N GLY A 135 5.86 -12.03 -4.07
CA GLY A 135 6.88 -11.03 -4.36
C GLY A 135 8.23 -11.36 -3.71
N GLY A 136 8.72 -12.59 -3.81
CA GLY A 136 9.92 -13.06 -3.08
C GLY A 136 11.14 -12.17 -3.28
N ARG A 137 11.44 -11.77 -4.53
CA ARG A 137 12.54 -10.85 -4.85
C ARG A 137 12.38 -9.46 -4.20
N VAL A 138 11.14 -8.99 -4.00
CA VAL A 138 10.88 -7.73 -3.29
C VAL A 138 11.28 -7.85 -1.82
N LEU A 139 10.99 -9.01 -1.20
CA LEU A 139 11.39 -9.29 0.19
C LEU A 139 12.90 -9.46 0.34
N ASP A 140 13.54 -10.17 -0.60
CA ASP A 140 15.00 -10.32 -0.59
C ASP A 140 15.69 -8.95 -0.68
N ASN A 141 15.28 -8.10 -1.62
CA ASN A 141 15.81 -6.74 -1.76
C ASN A 141 15.59 -5.91 -0.49
N LEU A 142 14.41 -6.00 0.13
CA LEU A 142 14.10 -5.30 1.38
C LEU A 142 15.00 -5.79 2.51
N ASN A 143 15.17 -7.11 2.65
CA ASN A 143 16.04 -7.70 3.66
C ASN A 143 17.49 -7.25 3.46
N CYS A 144 18.01 -7.25 2.23
CA CYS A 144 19.34 -6.74 1.94
C CYS A 144 19.52 -5.28 2.39
N LEU A 145 18.59 -4.39 2.00
CA LEU A 145 18.63 -2.97 2.40
C LEU A 145 18.57 -2.79 3.93
N LEU A 146 17.74 -3.56 4.62
CA LEU A 146 17.62 -3.49 6.08
C LEU A 146 18.86 -4.04 6.80
N GLN A 147 19.49 -5.08 6.26
CA GLN A 147 20.72 -5.66 6.83
C GLN A 147 21.87 -4.65 6.82
N THR A 148 22.01 -3.85 5.75
CA THR A 148 23.01 -2.78 5.68
C THR A 148 22.86 -1.76 6.80
N VAL A 149 21.61 -1.46 7.21
CA VAL A 149 21.33 -0.48 8.28
C VAL A 149 21.42 -1.11 9.68
N LEU A 150 20.95 -2.34 9.84
CA LEU A 150 20.89 -2.99 11.14
C LEU A 150 22.23 -3.61 11.57
N ASN A 151 23.08 -4.00 10.62
CA ASN A 151 24.36 -4.67 10.88
C ASN A 151 25.55 -3.95 10.21
N PRO A 152 25.89 -2.72 10.66
CA PRO A 152 26.95 -1.91 10.04
C PRO A 152 28.36 -2.54 10.15
N GLY A 153 28.60 -3.46 11.10
CA GLY A 153 29.92 -4.05 11.34
C GLY A 153 30.39 -5.15 10.38
N ARG A 154 29.60 -5.55 9.37
CA ARG A 154 29.97 -6.62 8.41
C ARG A 154 30.49 -6.12 7.05
N VAL A 155 30.32 -4.83 6.72
CA VAL A 155 30.76 -4.27 5.44
C VAL A 155 31.50 -2.97 5.71
N SER A 156 32.77 -2.92 5.32
CA SER A 156 33.74 -1.84 5.62
C SER A 156 33.47 -0.50 4.90
N THR A 157 32.29 -0.32 4.30
CA THR A 157 31.86 0.92 3.65
C THR A 157 30.40 1.21 4.03
N ASN A 158 30.19 2.17 4.93
CA ASN A 158 28.89 2.67 5.41
C ASN A 158 28.02 3.35 4.33
N VAL A 159 28.22 3.04 3.04
CA VAL A 159 27.51 3.70 1.95
C VAL A 159 26.24 2.91 1.66
N PHE A 160 25.12 3.41 2.16
CA PHE A 160 23.80 2.94 1.77
C PHE A 160 23.66 2.98 0.24
N ASN A 161 23.41 1.83 -0.40
CA ASN A 161 23.37 1.74 -1.85
C ASN A 161 22.04 2.27 -2.43
N TYR A 162 22.11 3.48 -3.00
CA TYR A 162 20.96 4.11 -3.65
C TYR A 162 20.49 3.39 -4.92
N VAL A 163 21.35 2.63 -5.59
CA VAL A 163 20.98 1.81 -6.75
C VAL A 163 20.04 0.69 -6.30
N ASP A 164 20.36 0.01 -5.19
CA ASP A 164 19.51 -1.04 -4.63
C ASP A 164 18.16 -0.49 -4.16
N LEU A 165 18.13 0.73 -3.63
CA LEU A 165 16.88 1.42 -3.28
C LEU A 165 16.01 1.71 -4.50
N GLN A 166 16.60 2.12 -5.63
CA GLN A 166 15.87 2.33 -6.88
C GLN A 166 15.34 1.01 -7.44
N ILE A 167 16.15 -0.05 -7.40
CA ILE A 167 15.75 -1.41 -7.80
C ILE A 167 14.59 -1.89 -6.93
N PHE A 168 14.67 -1.72 -5.62
CA PHE A 168 13.60 -2.05 -4.69
C PHE A 168 12.31 -1.28 -5.01
N THR A 169 12.41 0.04 -5.16
CA THR A 169 11.27 0.91 -5.49
C THR A 169 10.57 0.48 -6.77
N ARG A 170 11.33 0.25 -7.85
CA ARG A 170 10.78 -0.22 -9.13
C ARG A 170 10.18 -1.62 -9.02
N SER A 171 10.82 -2.50 -8.25
CA SER A 171 10.30 -3.86 -8.02
C SER A 171 8.97 -3.83 -7.26
N CYS A 172 8.81 -2.93 -6.29
CA CYS A 172 7.55 -2.71 -5.59
C CYS A 172 6.45 -2.26 -6.56
N GLU A 173 6.73 -1.24 -7.38
CA GLU A 173 5.77 -0.71 -8.37
C GLU A 173 5.33 -1.79 -9.36
N ASN A 174 6.28 -2.52 -9.94
CA ASN A 174 6.02 -3.61 -10.88
C ASN A 174 5.19 -4.72 -10.24
N PHE A 175 5.52 -5.12 -9.01
CA PHE A 175 4.78 -6.14 -8.29
C PHE A 175 3.36 -5.70 -7.99
N MET A 176 3.14 -4.47 -7.51
CA MET A 176 1.80 -3.94 -7.24
C MET A 176 0.95 -3.89 -8.52
N ASP A 177 1.52 -3.40 -9.62
CA ASP A 177 0.83 -3.34 -10.91
C ASP A 177 0.44 -4.74 -11.41
N HIS A 178 1.35 -5.71 -11.29
CA HIS A 178 1.08 -7.10 -11.67
C HIS A 178 0.04 -7.75 -10.75
N PHE A 179 0.19 -7.61 -9.44
CA PHE A 179 -0.75 -8.13 -8.43
C PHE A 179 -2.16 -7.62 -8.69
N GLU A 180 -2.30 -6.31 -8.90
CA GLU A 180 -3.58 -5.71 -9.20
C GLU A 180 -4.12 -6.22 -10.52
N LYS A 181 -3.33 -6.17 -11.61
CA LYS A 181 -3.79 -6.52 -12.97
C LYS A 181 -4.20 -7.98 -13.11
N ILE A 182 -3.50 -8.89 -12.44
CA ILE A 182 -3.63 -10.34 -12.66
C ILE A 182 -4.25 -11.02 -11.44
N THR A 183 -3.60 -10.93 -10.28
CA THR A 183 -3.96 -11.72 -9.09
C THR A 183 -5.26 -11.25 -8.47
N GLU A 184 -5.36 -9.96 -8.15
CA GLU A 184 -6.57 -9.39 -7.56
C GLU A 184 -7.78 -9.56 -8.47
N ARG A 185 -7.62 -9.48 -9.80
CA ARG A 185 -8.74 -9.71 -10.74
C ARG A 185 -9.32 -11.12 -10.63
N ARG A 186 -8.49 -12.13 -10.40
CA ARG A 186 -8.91 -13.52 -10.28
C ARG A 186 -9.57 -13.82 -8.93
N MET A 187 -9.10 -13.16 -7.87
CA MET A 187 -9.50 -13.46 -6.49
C MET A 187 -10.65 -12.57 -5.99
N ASN A 188 -10.70 -11.30 -6.41
CA ASN A 188 -11.73 -10.37 -6.00
C ASN A 188 -13.05 -10.67 -6.75
N ARG A 189 -13.94 -11.40 -6.08
CA ARG A 189 -15.28 -11.74 -6.59
C ARG A 189 -16.40 -10.85 -6.03
N SER A 190 -16.15 -10.12 -4.93
CA SER A 190 -17.16 -9.34 -4.17
C SER A 190 -16.57 -8.07 -3.56
N ALA A 191 -17.38 -7.00 -3.37
CA ALA A 191 -16.94 -5.71 -2.81
C ALA A 191 -16.36 -5.86 -1.41
N LEU A 192 -16.83 -6.91 -0.75
CA LEU A 192 -16.43 -7.33 0.57
C LEU A 192 -14.98 -7.85 0.55
N VAL A 193 -14.50 -8.45 -0.54
CA VAL A 193 -13.11 -8.92 -0.64
C VAL A 193 -12.12 -7.75 -0.74
N SER A 194 -12.39 -6.76 -1.60
CA SER A 194 -11.59 -5.52 -1.64
C SER A 194 -11.85 -4.61 -0.44
N GLY A 195 -12.94 -4.81 0.31
CA GLY A 195 -13.28 -4.09 1.53
C GLY A 195 -12.98 -2.58 1.46
N CYS A 196 -12.28 -2.07 2.47
CA CYS A 196 -11.90 -0.66 2.57
C CYS A 196 -10.52 -0.35 1.96
N LYS A 197 -10.06 -1.10 0.94
CA LYS A 197 -8.71 -0.94 0.35
C LYS A 197 -8.36 0.49 -0.10
N ILE A 198 -9.34 1.26 -0.53
CA ILE A 198 -9.16 2.68 -0.86
C ILE A 198 -8.66 3.47 0.36
N VAL A 199 -9.21 3.20 1.53
CA VAL A 199 -8.80 3.83 2.79
C VAL A 199 -7.38 3.41 3.16
N ASP A 200 -7.02 2.14 2.95
CA ASP A 200 -5.66 1.65 3.21
C ASP A 200 -4.61 2.39 2.36
N VAL A 201 -4.92 2.72 1.10
CA VAL A 201 -4.05 3.52 0.23
C VAL A 201 -4.00 4.98 0.65
N LEU A 202 -5.13 5.58 1.01
CA LEU A 202 -5.15 6.97 1.49
C LEU A 202 -4.40 7.10 2.82
N ASP A 203 -4.45 6.08 3.67
CA ASP A 203 -3.69 6.01 4.92
C ASP A 203 -2.17 5.93 4.69
N CYS A 204 -1.71 5.65 3.47
CA CYS A 204 -0.30 5.71 3.09
C CYS A 204 0.19 7.13 2.75
N LEU A 205 -0.66 8.16 2.80
CA LEU A 205 -0.23 9.55 2.62
C LEU A 205 0.77 9.95 3.69
N GLY A 206 1.90 10.53 3.28
CA GLY A 206 2.93 10.99 4.21
C GLY A 206 2.52 12.21 5.05
N GLU A 207 1.52 12.97 4.61
CA GLU A 207 0.93 14.08 5.36
C GLU A 207 -0.58 14.23 5.09
N GLY A 208 -1.28 14.99 5.94
CA GLY A 208 -2.64 15.47 5.65
C GLY A 208 -3.79 14.54 6.03
N ARG A 209 -3.52 13.39 6.65
CA ARG A 209 -4.55 12.49 7.22
C ARG A 209 -5.10 13.03 8.54
N GLN A 210 -6.42 13.01 8.69
CA GLN A 210 -7.14 13.40 9.91
C GLN A 210 -8.29 12.40 10.18
N LEU A 211 -8.36 11.86 11.40
CA LEU A 211 -9.48 11.05 11.87
C LEU A 211 -10.49 11.97 12.56
N LEU A 212 -11.69 12.12 11.99
CA LEU A 212 -12.73 13.02 12.50
C LEU A 212 -13.63 12.31 13.53
N SER A 213 -13.99 11.06 13.24
CA SER A 213 -14.73 10.23 14.19
C SER A 213 -14.45 8.75 13.97
N PHE A 214 -14.49 7.99 15.05
CA PHE A 214 -14.38 6.54 15.07
C PHE A 214 -15.35 6.00 16.11
N ARG A 215 -16.19 5.04 15.71
CA ARG A 215 -17.15 4.37 16.60
C ARG A 215 -17.20 2.89 16.28
N THR A 216 -17.16 2.07 17.31
CA THR A 216 -17.51 0.65 17.27
C THR A 216 -18.87 0.47 17.92
N SER A 217 -19.79 -0.23 17.26
CA SER A 217 -21.12 -0.52 17.80
C SER A 217 -21.41 -2.01 17.71
N SER A 218 -21.81 -2.62 18.83
CA SER A 218 -22.20 -4.04 18.91
C SER A 218 -23.68 -4.25 19.24
N ARG A 219 -24.51 -3.20 19.08
CA ARG A 219 -25.89 -3.16 19.60
C ARG A 219 -26.86 -4.25 19.09
N THR A 220 -26.52 -4.98 18.02
CA THR A 220 -27.43 -5.93 17.37
C THR A 220 -26.81 -7.31 17.14
N GLY A 221 -25.80 -7.71 17.94
CA GLY A 221 -25.07 -8.97 17.74
C GLY A 221 -24.16 -8.99 16.50
N ASN A 222 -24.15 -7.91 15.70
CA ASN A 222 -23.23 -7.71 14.58
C ASN A 222 -22.37 -6.48 14.86
N PRO A 223 -21.08 -6.64 15.23
CA PRO A 223 -20.20 -5.51 15.46
C PRO A 223 -20.01 -4.75 14.14
N MET A 224 -20.13 -3.42 14.22
CA MET A 224 -19.98 -2.49 13.11
C MET A 224 -18.99 -1.40 13.45
N ILE A 225 -18.14 -1.07 12.50
CA ILE A 225 -17.19 0.04 12.57
C ILE A 225 -17.73 1.17 11.74
N SER A 226 -17.80 2.36 12.31
CA SER A 226 -18.13 3.59 11.62
C SER A 226 -16.99 4.59 11.78
N MET A 227 -16.52 5.15 10.67
CA MET A 227 -15.41 6.09 10.64
C MET A 227 -15.71 7.27 9.73
N GLN A 228 -15.20 8.44 10.13
CA GLN A 228 -15.08 9.60 9.25
C GLN A 228 -13.63 10.05 9.22
N LEU A 229 -13.08 10.14 8.02
CA LEU A 229 -11.69 10.54 7.77
C LEU A 229 -11.66 11.72 6.82
N LYS A 230 -10.60 12.51 6.91
CA LYS A 230 -10.31 13.62 6.00
C LYS A 230 -8.85 13.53 5.60
N TYR A 231 -8.60 13.60 4.30
CA TYR A 231 -7.25 13.62 3.72
C TYR A 231 -7.08 14.92 2.95
N VAL A 232 -5.96 15.61 3.18
CA VAL A 232 -5.64 16.88 2.52
C VAL A 232 -4.35 16.72 1.75
N LEU A 233 -4.43 16.75 0.42
CA LEU A 233 -3.28 16.71 -0.48
C LEU A 233 -3.03 18.11 -1.01
N ARG A 234 -1.91 18.72 -0.63
CA ARG A 234 -1.52 20.05 -1.09
C ARG A 234 -1.09 20.04 -2.55
N ARG A 235 -1.49 21.06 -3.31
CA ARG A 235 -1.13 21.24 -4.72
C ARG A 235 -1.50 20.03 -5.59
N ALA A 236 -2.67 19.45 -5.32
CA ALA A 236 -3.19 18.28 -6.00
C ALA A 236 -4.57 18.56 -6.58
N TRP A 237 -4.91 17.84 -7.63
CA TRP A 237 -6.23 17.90 -8.24
C TRP A 237 -6.80 16.52 -8.50
N PHE A 238 -8.13 16.45 -8.45
CA PHE A 238 -8.88 15.26 -8.80
C PHE A 238 -10.24 15.70 -9.31
N THR A 239 -10.51 15.39 -10.58
CA THR A 239 -11.75 15.71 -11.27
C THR A 239 -12.32 14.43 -11.85
N CYS A 240 -13.64 14.30 -11.79
CA CYS A 240 -14.37 13.26 -12.48
C CYS A 240 -15.45 13.92 -13.34
N LEU A 241 -15.44 13.63 -14.64
CA LEU A 241 -16.43 14.10 -15.62
C LEU A 241 -17.27 12.91 -16.05
N ARG A 242 -18.57 13.12 -16.26
CA ARG A 242 -19.41 12.13 -16.90
C ARG A 242 -19.17 12.16 -18.41
N VAL A 243 -18.95 11.00 -19.01
CA VAL A 243 -18.86 10.81 -20.46
C VAL A 243 -20.27 10.53 -20.98
N PRO A 244 -20.81 11.37 -21.88
CA PRO A 244 -22.09 11.12 -22.53
C PRO A 244 -22.08 9.79 -23.30
N ASN A 245 -23.23 9.10 -23.35
CA ASN A 245 -23.45 7.90 -24.19
C ASN A 245 -22.62 6.65 -23.85
N SER A 246 -22.04 6.54 -22.67
CA SER A 246 -21.43 5.28 -22.23
C SER A 246 -22.49 4.27 -21.79
N ASN A 247 -22.50 3.07 -22.39
CA ASN A 247 -23.32 1.96 -21.90
C ASN A 247 -22.93 1.62 -20.45
N ASN A 248 -23.87 1.83 -19.52
CA ASN A 248 -23.68 1.75 -18.06
C ASN A 248 -23.63 0.31 -17.50
N GLU A 249 -23.15 -0.66 -18.27
CA GLU A 249 -22.99 -2.04 -17.80
C GLU A 249 -21.69 -2.17 -16.99
N HIS A 250 -21.74 -1.78 -15.72
CA HIS A 250 -20.55 -1.82 -14.86
C HIS A 250 -20.81 -2.60 -13.59
N CYS A 251 -20.06 -3.69 -13.42
CA CYS A 251 -19.98 -4.38 -12.15
C CYS A 251 -19.38 -3.42 -11.11
N TRP A 252 -19.92 -3.42 -9.88
CA TRP A 252 -19.39 -2.64 -8.75
C TRP A 252 -17.87 -2.87 -8.55
N ARG A 253 -17.39 -4.07 -8.92
CA ARG A 253 -15.99 -4.52 -8.82
C ARG A 253 -15.06 -3.60 -9.55
N ASP A 254 -15.44 -3.27 -10.78
CA ASP A 254 -14.63 -2.42 -11.61
C ASP A 254 -14.68 -0.98 -11.10
N ARG A 255 -15.86 -0.46 -10.75
CA ARG A 255 -15.98 0.90 -10.19
C ARG A 255 -15.07 1.13 -8.98
N GLN A 256 -15.05 0.19 -8.03
CA GLN A 256 -14.15 0.23 -6.87
C GLN A 256 -12.68 0.15 -7.26
N ARG A 257 -12.35 -0.77 -8.15
CA ARG A 257 -10.99 -0.99 -8.62
C ARG A 257 -10.41 0.24 -9.33
N TYR A 258 -11.15 0.87 -10.24
CA TYR A 258 -10.64 2.02 -10.99
C TYR A 258 -10.42 3.24 -10.10
N MET A 259 -11.36 3.51 -9.17
CA MET A 259 -11.18 4.55 -8.16
C MET A 259 -9.91 4.30 -7.33
N TYR A 260 -9.75 3.08 -6.82
CA TYR A 260 -8.57 2.64 -6.10
C TYR A 260 -7.26 2.85 -6.90
N LEU A 261 -7.22 2.46 -8.18
CA LEU A 261 -6.04 2.61 -9.03
C LEU A 261 -5.65 4.08 -9.23
N ARG A 262 -6.63 4.99 -9.38
CA ARG A 262 -6.34 6.43 -9.54
C ARG A 262 -5.79 7.01 -8.24
N LEU A 263 -6.42 6.68 -7.12
CA LEU A 263 -5.98 7.14 -5.80
C LEU A 263 -4.59 6.60 -5.46
N ARG A 264 -4.28 5.32 -5.77
CA ARG A 264 -2.93 4.76 -5.56
C ARG A 264 -1.86 5.54 -6.31
N ARG A 265 -2.09 5.82 -7.60
CA ARG A 265 -1.15 6.61 -8.42
C ARG A 265 -1.00 8.05 -7.90
N LEU A 266 -2.11 8.65 -7.46
CA LEU A 266 -2.11 10.00 -6.89
C LEU A 266 -1.32 10.05 -5.57
N VAL A 267 -1.58 9.13 -4.63
CA VAL A 267 -0.85 9.03 -3.36
C VAL A 267 0.63 8.77 -3.63
N GLY A 268 0.95 7.87 -4.56
CA GLY A 268 2.34 7.55 -4.89
C GLY A 268 3.12 8.72 -5.47
N SER A 269 2.55 9.43 -6.44
CA SER A 269 3.17 10.65 -6.98
C SER A 269 3.27 11.78 -5.95
N PHE A 270 2.24 11.93 -5.10
CA PHE A 270 2.23 12.95 -4.05
C PHE A 270 3.35 12.72 -3.04
N ASN A 271 3.51 11.48 -2.56
CA ASN A 271 4.56 11.12 -1.63
C ASN A 271 5.96 11.26 -2.26
N LYS A 272 6.14 10.95 -3.55
CA LYS A 272 7.40 11.22 -4.26
C LYS A 272 7.77 12.71 -4.18
N HIS A 273 6.84 13.61 -4.47
CA HIS A 273 7.07 15.05 -4.34
C HIS A 273 7.31 15.48 -2.88
N LEU A 274 6.58 14.91 -1.93
CA LEU A 274 6.73 15.20 -0.51
C LEU A 274 8.12 14.82 -0.01
N PHE A 275 8.57 13.59 -0.24
CA PHE A 275 9.87 13.11 0.23
C PHE A 275 11.03 13.81 -0.47
N HIS A 276 10.94 14.09 -1.78
CA HIS A 276 11.95 14.92 -2.45
C HIS A 276 12.12 16.30 -1.79
N LYS A 277 11.00 16.93 -1.40
CA LYS A 277 11.02 18.22 -0.69
C LYS A 277 11.64 18.05 0.70
N LEU A 278 11.14 17.12 1.51
CA LEU A 278 11.61 16.93 2.89
C LEU A 278 13.09 16.56 2.95
N HIS A 279 13.56 15.69 2.06
CA HIS A 279 14.96 15.26 2.00
C HIS A 279 15.88 16.40 1.56
N TYR A 280 15.41 17.25 0.64
CA TYR A 280 16.16 18.45 0.25
C TYR A 280 16.22 19.47 1.38
N GLU A 281 15.09 19.76 2.04
CA GLU A 281 15.03 20.69 3.17
C GLU A 281 15.93 20.20 4.34
N ARG A 282 15.92 18.90 4.65
CA ARG A 282 16.80 18.30 5.67
C ARG A 282 18.28 18.42 5.30
N LYS A 283 18.64 18.21 4.03
CA LYS A 283 20.02 18.41 3.53
C LYS A 283 20.48 19.87 3.59
N LEU A 284 19.56 20.83 3.49
CA LEU A 284 19.87 22.25 3.56
C LEU A 284 20.19 22.67 5.01
N VAL A 285 19.42 22.17 5.99
CA VAL A 285 19.61 22.49 7.42
C VAL A 285 20.93 21.96 7.97
N LEU A 286 21.37 20.78 7.53
CA LEU A 286 22.60 20.13 7.99
C LEU A 286 23.90 20.77 7.45
N ARG A 287 23.82 21.97 6.88
CA ARG A 287 24.94 22.67 6.24
C ARG A 287 25.35 23.88 7.06
N THR A 288 26.04 23.63 8.17
CA THR A 288 26.62 24.67 9.02
C THR A 288 28.01 25.15 8.55
N THR A 289 28.63 24.49 7.55
CA THR A 289 29.96 24.87 7.03
C THR A 289 29.91 25.40 5.59
N PRO A 290 30.50 26.60 5.28
CA PRO A 290 30.45 27.23 3.95
C PRO A 290 31.31 26.54 2.86
N SER A 291 32.11 25.54 3.21
CA SER A 291 33.13 24.97 2.32
C SER A 291 32.66 23.69 1.62
N SER A 292 31.82 23.83 0.60
CA SER A 292 31.85 22.95 -0.57
C SER A 292 31.05 23.57 -1.71
N LEU A 293 31.74 24.04 -2.73
CA LEU A 293 31.14 24.61 -3.93
C LEU A 293 30.29 23.55 -4.64
N THR A 294 28.98 23.69 -4.51
CA THR A 294 27.98 23.51 -5.57
C THR A 294 26.65 23.94 -4.95
N SER A 295 26.08 25.03 -5.45
CA SER A 295 24.68 25.35 -5.21
C SER A 295 23.86 24.14 -5.70
N ARG A 296 23.43 23.26 -4.78
CA ARG A 296 22.57 22.14 -5.16
C ARG A 296 21.24 22.74 -5.57
N LYS A 297 21.03 22.76 -6.89
CA LYS A 297 19.82 23.21 -7.57
C LYS A 297 18.60 22.67 -6.81
N PRO A 298 17.58 23.50 -6.54
CA PRO A 298 16.36 23.00 -5.92
C PRO A 298 15.82 21.81 -6.70
N PRO A 299 15.08 20.89 -6.05
CA PRO A 299 14.42 19.79 -6.72
C PRO A 299 13.67 20.29 -7.96
N PRO A 300 13.69 19.54 -9.07
CA PRO A 300 13.09 19.99 -10.30
C PRO A 300 11.62 20.36 -10.08
N ALA A 301 11.20 21.44 -10.73
CA ALA A 301 9.78 21.77 -10.86
C ALA A 301 9.12 20.65 -11.67
N SER A 302 8.39 19.77 -10.98
CA SER A 302 7.76 18.59 -11.56
C SER A 302 6.26 18.62 -11.34
N THR A 303 5.53 18.19 -12.37
CA THR A 303 4.08 18.02 -12.35
C THR A 303 3.78 16.60 -12.79
N TYR A 304 2.89 15.93 -12.06
CA TYR A 304 2.34 14.63 -12.44
C TYR A 304 0.88 14.82 -12.82
N SER A 305 0.52 14.39 -14.03
CA SER A 305 -0.86 14.35 -14.50
C SER A 305 -1.19 12.93 -14.93
N GLY A 306 -2.33 12.43 -14.47
CA GLY A 306 -2.91 11.16 -14.87
C GLY A 306 -4.32 11.38 -15.39
N TYR A 307 -4.68 10.62 -16.42
CA TYR A 307 -6.04 10.57 -16.91
C TYR A 307 -6.47 9.12 -17.12
N GLY A 308 -7.78 8.92 -17.22
CA GLY A 308 -8.30 7.67 -17.73
C GLY A 308 -9.80 7.62 -17.66
N GLU A 309 -10.38 7.01 -18.68
CA GLU A 309 -11.81 6.78 -18.77
C GLU A 309 -12.15 5.40 -18.21
N TYR A 310 -13.22 5.33 -17.44
CA TYR A 310 -13.86 4.08 -17.13
C TYR A 310 -15.33 4.26 -16.78
N GLY A 311 -16.17 3.45 -17.39
CA GLY A 311 -17.58 3.31 -17.04
C GLY A 311 -18.37 4.60 -17.07
N GLY A 312 -18.23 5.34 -18.18
CA GLY A 312 -18.88 6.64 -18.33
C GLY A 312 -18.29 7.75 -17.48
N GLN A 313 -17.13 7.53 -16.88
CA GLN A 313 -16.44 8.52 -16.06
C GLN A 313 -15.04 8.75 -16.59
N PHE A 314 -14.74 10.00 -16.91
CA PHE A 314 -13.39 10.45 -17.22
C PHE A 314 -12.75 11.02 -15.96
N PHE A 315 -11.64 10.42 -15.54
CA PHE A 315 -10.88 10.90 -14.39
C PHE A 315 -9.69 11.73 -14.88
N TYR A 316 -9.51 12.92 -14.31
CA TYR A 316 -8.31 13.73 -14.45
C TYR A 316 -7.78 14.10 -13.09
N TYR A 317 -6.56 13.66 -12.78
CA TYR A 317 -5.98 13.79 -11.44
C TYR A 317 -4.48 14.01 -11.53
N GLY A 318 -3.90 14.55 -10.46
CA GLY A 318 -2.48 14.80 -10.45
C GLY A 318 -2.05 15.69 -9.30
N ASN A 319 -0.77 16.02 -9.30
CA ASN A 319 -0.18 16.93 -8.32
C ASN A 319 1.05 17.62 -8.88
N MET A 320 1.49 18.66 -8.19
CA MET A 320 2.70 19.40 -8.54
C MET A 320 3.61 19.54 -7.32
N SER A 321 4.91 19.54 -7.59
CA SER A 321 5.91 19.80 -6.55
C SER A 321 5.76 21.23 -6.01
N LYS A 322 6.33 21.48 -4.82
CA LYS A 322 6.38 22.84 -4.24
C LYS A 322 6.96 23.84 -5.25
N TYR A 323 8.10 23.50 -5.84
CA TYR A 323 8.82 24.35 -6.79
C TYR A 323 8.04 24.58 -8.09
N ALA A 324 7.32 23.57 -8.60
CA ALA A 324 6.44 23.75 -9.76
C ALA A 324 5.28 24.72 -9.48
N TYR A 325 4.67 24.61 -8.31
CA TYR A 325 3.63 25.54 -7.87
C TYR A 325 4.17 26.96 -7.71
N GLU A 326 5.33 27.12 -7.08
CA GLU A 326 5.94 28.43 -6.84
C GLU A 326 6.29 29.11 -8.17
N ASN A 327 6.93 28.38 -9.09
CA ASN A 327 7.23 28.85 -10.45
C ASN A 327 5.98 29.28 -11.21
N LYS A 328 4.90 28.51 -11.13
CA LYS A 328 3.69 28.77 -11.94
C LYS A 328 2.77 29.83 -11.34
N PHE A 329 2.68 29.93 -10.02
CA PHE A 329 1.64 30.71 -9.36
C PHE A 329 2.13 31.75 -8.35
N LYS A 330 3.33 31.59 -7.77
CA LYS A 330 3.88 32.61 -6.86
C LYS A 330 4.68 33.66 -7.62
N TYR A 331 5.61 33.25 -8.48
CA TYR A 331 6.48 34.20 -9.20
C TYR A 331 5.78 34.89 -10.38
N ALA A 332 4.72 34.29 -10.93
CA ALA A 332 3.89 34.94 -11.95
C ALA A 332 3.13 36.19 -11.42
N ARG A 333 2.95 36.32 -10.09
CA ARG A 333 2.30 37.50 -9.48
C ARG A 333 3.24 38.68 -9.28
N SER A 334 4.52 38.44 -9.00
CA SER A 334 5.48 39.54 -8.80
C SER A 334 5.87 40.28 -10.08
N GLY A 335 5.58 39.72 -11.27
CA GLY A 335 5.88 40.36 -12.56
C GLY A 335 4.78 41.28 -13.09
N ASN A 336 3.59 41.31 -12.49
CA ASN A 336 2.43 42.05 -12.99
C ASN A 336 1.94 43.16 -12.04
N VAL A 337 2.75 43.56 -11.04
CA VAL A 337 2.44 44.68 -10.15
C VAL A 337 3.07 45.96 -10.69
N GLU A 338 2.66 46.36 -11.90
CA GLU A 338 2.66 47.76 -12.30
C GLU A 338 1.22 48.13 -12.67
N ASN A 339 0.65 49.02 -11.88
CA ASN A 339 -0.60 49.77 -12.13
C ASN A 339 -1.92 49.01 -12.04
N THR A 340 -2.49 48.89 -10.83
CA THR A 340 -3.85 49.41 -10.55
C THR A 340 -4.16 49.28 -9.05
N GLY A 341 -4.39 50.41 -8.39
CA GLY A 341 -4.79 50.44 -6.98
C GLY A 341 -6.28 50.15 -6.78
N GLY A 342 -6.63 49.82 -5.53
CA GLY A 342 -7.99 49.89 -5.00
C GLY A 342 -8.51 48.59 -4.38
N GLU A 343 -8.35 48.48 -3.06
CA GLU A 343 -9.26 47.87 -2.04
C GLU A 343 -9.92 46.48 -2.26
N PHE A 344 -9.63 45.75 -3.35
CA PHE A 344 -10.00 44.33 -3.54
C PHE A 344 -8.84 43.35 -3.26
N GLU A 345 -7.70 43.85 -2.79
CA GLU A 345 -6.43 43.10 -2.75
C GLU A 345 -6.33 42.09 -1.60
N GLU A 346 -7.12 42.19 -0.52
CA GLU A 346 -6.97 41.28 0.63
C GLU A 346 -7.43 39.85 0.33
N GLU A 347 -8.40 39.66 -0.56
CA GLU A 347 -8.87 38.33 -0.97
C GLU A 347 -8.09 37.76 -2.16
N ALA A 348 -7.52 38.65 -3.00
CA ALA A 348 -6.60 38.29 -4.07
C ALA A 348 -5.23 37.83 -3.54
N ASN A 349 -4.76 38.35 -2.40
CA ASN A 349 -3.45 38.05 -1.81
C ASN A 349 -3.37 36.72 -1.04
N ARG A 350 -4.48 35.99 -0.86
CA ARG A 350 -4.38 34.61 -0.34
C ARG A 350 -3.78 33.71 -1.42
N PRO A 351 -2.65 33.01 -1.14
CA PRO A 351 -2.10 32.06 -2.11
C PRO A 351 -3.20 31.04 -2.43
N HIS A 352 -3.52 30.87 -3.72
CA HIS A 352 -4.52 29.90 -4.16
C HIS A 352 -4.16 28.52 -3.61
N ARG A 353 -4.84 28.10 -2.54
CA ARG A 353 -4.60 26.80 -1.93
C ARG A 353 -5.22 25.76 -2.85
N PHE A 354 -4.43 25.26 -3.80
CA PHE A 354 -4.77 24.13 -4.68
C PHE A 354 -4.74 22.81 -3.90
N ASP A 355 -5.48 22.78 -2.79
CA ASP A 355 -5.58 21.62 -1.93
C ASP A 355 -6.75 20.76 -2.40
N LEU A 356 -6.46 19.47 -2.57
CA LEU A 356 -7.47 18.45 -2.74
C LEU A 356 -7.84 17.92 -1.36
N VAL A 357 -9.11 18.07 -0.99
CA VAL A 357 -9.66 17.51 0.24
C VAL A 357 -10.49 16.28 -0.12
N ILE A 358 -10.16 15.13 0.45
CA ILE A 358 -10.92 13.89 0.31
C ILE A 358 -11.53 13.55 1.68
N GLY A 359 -12.84 13.70 1.81
CA GLY A 359 -13.61 13.19 2.93
C GLY A 359 -14.02 11.74 2.69
N VAL A 360 -13.91 10.91 3.71
CA VAL A 360 -14.35 9.51 3.69
C VAL A 360 -15.35 9.28 4.81
N GLN A 361 -16.49 8.70 4.47
CA GLN A 361 -17.43 8.12 5.42
C GLN A 361 -17.46 6.62 5.20
N LEU A 362 -17.13 5.87 6.23
CA LEU A 362 -17.03 4.42 6.19
C LEU A 362 -17.94 3.81 7.24
N ARG A 363 -18.69 2.79 6.85
CA ARG A 363 -19.37 1.86 7.75
C ARG A 363 -19.15 0.45 7.27
N CYS A 364 -18.54 -0.41 8.07
CA CYS A 364 -18.24 -1.78 7.66
C CYS A 364 -18.18 -2.77 8.83
N SER A 365 -18.29 -4.06 8.50
CA SER A 365 -17.97 -5.12 9.45
C SER A 365 -16.46 -5.12 9.80
N PRO A 366 -16.07 -5.50 11.04
CA PRO A 366 -14.69 -5.65 11.49
C PRO A 366 -13.76 -6.35 10.52
N ASP A 367 -14.21 -7.41 9.86
CA ASP A 367 -13.39 -8.16 8.89
C ASP A 367 -12.89 -7.28 7.73
N LEU A 368 -13.72 -6.31 7.34
CA LEU A 368 -13.47 -5.45 6.19
C LEU A 368 -12.75 -4.15 6.55
N ALA A 369 -12.59 -3.86 7.83
CA ALA A 369 -12.08 -2.59 8.31
C ALA A 369 -10.68 -2.26 7.79
N PRO A 370 -10.31 -0.98 7.65
CA PRO A 370 -8.98 -0.56 7.23
C PRO A 370 -7.89 -1.13 8.14
N LEU A 371 -6.69 -1.28 7.60
CA LEU A 371 -5.52 -1.82 8.30
C LEU A 371 -5.22 -1.05 9.61
N SER A 372 -5.39 0.28 9.58
CA SER A 372 -5.16 1.18 10.71
C SER A 372 -6.08 0.92 11.91
N THR A 373 -7.20 0.23 11.71
CA THR A 373 -8.14 -0.12 12.80
C THR A 373 -7.75 -1.40 13.54
N ARG A 374 -6.78 -2.18 13.04
CA ARG A 374 -6.44 -3.51 13.59
C ARG A 374 -6.00 -3.47 15.05
N THR A 375 -5.30 -2.41 15.46
CA THR A 375 -4.82 -2.26 16.84
C THR A 375 -5.93 -1.87 17.82
N SER A 376 -7.05 -1.37 17.32
CA SER A 376 -8.17 -0.85 18.14
C SER A 376 -9.33 -1.85 18.28
N LEU A 377 -9.30 -2.98 17.57
CA LEU A 377 -10.32 -4.02 17.66
C LEU A 377 -9.84 -5.11 18.61
N LYS A 378 -10.68 -5.52 19.57
CA LYS A 378 -10.35 -6.62 20.48
C LYS A 378 -10.40 -7.95 19.72
N VAL A 379 -9.57 -8.91 20.12
CA VAL A 379 -9.52 -10.25 19.52
C VAL A 379 -10.86 -10.99 19.70
N ASP A 380 -11.53 -10.76 20.83
CA ASP A 380 -12.83 -11.39 21.15
C ASP A 380 -13.98 -10.93 20.23
N ASP A 381 -13.91 -9.72 19.65
CA ASP A 381 -14.91 -9.22 18.69
C ASP A 381 -14.86 -9.96 17.32
N LEU A 382 -13.86 -10.85 17.14
CA LEU A 382 -13.56 -11.54 15.89
C LEU A 382 -13.81 -13.06 15.95
N GLU A 383 -13.75 -13.69 17.13
CA GLU A 383 -13.84 -15.15 17.27
C GLU A 383 -15.29 -15.67 17.39
N ASP A 384 -16.26 -14.82 17.75
CA ASP A 384 -17.65 -15.21 18.02
C ASP A 384 -18.57 -15.26 16.77
N ARG A 385 -18.00 -15.48 15.58
CA ARG A 385 -18.75 -15.47 14.32
C ARG A 385 -19.10 -16.89 13.88
N GLY A 386 -20.37 -17.25 14.08
CA GLY A 386 -21.01 -18.32 13.31
C GLY A 386 -21.04 -18.02 11.81
N ALA A 387 -21.22 -19.05 10.98
CA ALA A 387 -21.23 -19.01 9.52
C ALA A 387 -22.26 -18.03 8.89
N ASP A 388 -23.15 -17.43 9.69
CA ASP A 388 -24.29 -16.60 9.26
C ASP A 388 -24.11 -15.07 9.44
N SER A 389 -22.94 -14.56 9.87
CA SER A 389 -22.77 -13.11 10.00
C SER A 389 -22.75 -12.40 8.63
N ARG A 390 -23.79 -11.62 8.33
CA ARG A 390 -23.89 -10.84 7.09
C ARG A 390 -22.87 -9.71 7.11
N GLN A 391 -21.85 -9.82 6.26
CA GLN A 391 -20.87 -8.75 6.07
C GLN A 391 -21.50 -7.52 5.40
N GLU A 392 -21.25 -6.35 5.96
CA GLU A 392 -21.74 -5.07 5.44
C GLU A 392 -20.57 -4.13 5.11
N LEU A 393 -20.73 -3.37 4.02
CA LEU A 393 -19.80 -2.34 3.59
C LEU A 393 -20.57 -1.15 3.02
N TYR A 394 -20.27 0.04 3.52
CA TYR A 394 -20.66 1.31 2.94
C TYR A 394 -19.46 2.24 2.99
N LEU A 395 -19.02 2.70 1.82
CA LEU A 395 -17.91 3.61 1.67
C LEU A 395 -18.34 4.77 0.77
N LYS A 396 -18.29 5.98 1.32
CA LYS A 396 -18.53 7.23 0.58
C LYS A 396 -17.26 8.06 0.60
N LEU A 397 -16.81 8.46 -0.59
CA LEU A 397 -15.75 9.43 -0.79
C LEU A 397 -16.36 10.72 -1.36
N SER A 398 -16.02 11.84 -0.74
CA SER A 398 -16.39 13.18 -1.19
C SER A 398 -15.11 13.98 -1.40
N THR A 399 -14.84 14.40 -2.63
CA THR A 399 -13.67 15.18 -2.98
C THR A 399 -14.06 16.63 -3.22
N ARG A 400 -13.32 17.57 -2.62
CA ARG A 400 -13.39 19.01 -2.88
C ARG A 400 -12.03 19.47 -3.39
N CYS A 401 -12.00 20.00 -4.61
CA CYS A 401 -10.80 20.38 -5.33
C CYS A 401 -10.91 21.83 -5.83
N THR A 402 -10.21 22.73 -5.14
CA THR A 402 -10.11 24.15 -5.53
C THR A 402 -9.40 24.33 -6.87
N ALA A 403 -8.42 23.48 -7.18
CA ALA A 403 -7.69 23.51 -8.45
C ALA A 403 -8.61 23.19 -9.63
N SER A 404 -9.48 22.19 -9.51
CA SER A 404 -10.48 21.89 -10.54
C SER A 404 -11.40 23.08 -10.76
N LYS A 405 -11.94 23.67 -9.68
CA LYS A 405 -12.80 24.85 -9.75
C LYS A 405 -12.11 26.02 -10.46
N ALA A 406 -10.84 26.28 -10.15
CA ALA A 406 -10.05 27.33 -10.79
C ALA A 406 -9.84 27.10 -12.30
N ASN A 407 -9.83 25.84 -12.75
CA ASN A 407 -9.74 25.47 -14.16
C ASN A 407 -11.11 25.24 -14.83
N ARG A 408 -12.19 25.76 -14.24
CA ARG A 408 -13.57 25.60 -14.76
C ARG A 408 -14.02 24.14 -14.89
N LEU A 409 -13.43 23.25 -14.09
CA LEU A 409 -13.83 21.86 -13.95
C LEU A 409 -14.66 21.68 -12.67
N PRO A 410 -15.46 20.59 -12.55
CA PRO A 410 -16.19 20.28 -11.32
C PRO A 410 -15.26 20.29 -10.10
N GLY A 411 -15.56 21.17 -9.15
CA GLY A 411 -14.80 21.32 -7.92
C GLY A 411 -15.16 20.27 -6.87
N ASP A 412 -16.36 19.69 -6.95
CA ASP A 412 -16.84 18.70 -6.01
C ASP A 412 -17.24 17.42 -6.74
N PHE A 413 -16.93 16.28 -6.13
CA PHE A 413 -17.30 14.97 -6.65
C PHE A 413 -17.57 14.00 -5.50
N THR A 414 -18.60 13.17 -5.64
CA THR A 414 -18.94 12.14 -4.65
C THR A 414 -19.01 10.78 -5.33
N TRP A 415 -18.39 9.80 -4.69
CA TRP A 415 -18.36 8.41 -5.11
C TRP A 415 -18.77 7.52 -3.94
N GLU A 416 -19.63 6.54 -4.19
CA GLU A 416 -20.16 5.64 -3.17
C GLU A 416 -20.08 4.18 -3.62
N VAL A 417 -19.71 3.31 -2.69
CA VAL A 417 -19.83 1.86 -2.81
C VAL A 417 -20.64 1.32 -1.63
N ARG A 418 -21.62 0.50 -1.96
CA ARG A 418 -22.43 -0.27 -1.01
C ARG A 418 -22.17 -1.75 -1.32
N GLY A 419 -21.94 -2.54 -0.27
CA GLY A 419 -21.89 -3.99 -0.37
C GLY A 419 -23.18 -4.51 -1.02
N PRO A 420 -23.11 -5.55 -1.86
CA PRO A 420 -24.29 -6.03 -2.57
C PRO A 420 -25.37 -6.46 -1.58
N ARG A 421 -26.53 -5.79 -1.62
CA ARG A 421 -27.76 -6.37 -1.07
C ARG A 421 -28.10 -7.54 -1.97
N VAL A 422 -27.96 -8.76 -1.46
CA VAL A 422 -28.33 -10.07 -2.06
C VAL A 422 -29.20 -9.93 -3.33
N LYS A 423 -28.55 -9.71 -4.48
CA LYS A 423 -29.09 -9.96 -5.81
C LYS A 423 -27.95 -10.54 -6.61
N HIS A 424 -27.84 -11.87 -6.59
CA HIS A 424 -26.78 -12.67 -7.21
C HIS A 424 -26.75 -12.63 -8.74
N SER A 425 -27.46 -11.71 -9.41
CA SER A 425 -27.76 -11.82 -10.84
C SER A 425 -27.06 -10.83 -11.78
N GLN A 426 -26.17 -9.95 -11.32
CA GLN A 426 -25.65 -8.87 -12.20
C GLN A 426 -24.14 -8.83 -12.49
N CYS A 427 -23.36 -9.82 -12.05
CA CYS A 427 -21.99 -9.97 -12.56
C CYS A 427 -21.71 -11.46 -12.80
N ARG A 428 -22.07 -11.97 -13.99
CA ARG A 428 -21.52 -13.22 -14.53
C ARG A 428 -20.30 -12.90 -15.37
#